data_AF-A0A3A3GYP4-F1
#
_entry.id   AF-A0A3A3GYP4-F1
#
_cell.length_a   1.000
_cell.length_b   1.000
_cell.length_c   1.000
_cell.angle_alpha   90.00
_cell.angle_beta   90.00
_cell.angle_gamma   90.00
#
_symmetry.space_group_name_H-M   'P 1'
#
loop_
_entity.id
_entity.type
_entity.pdbx_description
1 polymer ?
#
loop_
_entity_poly.entity_id
_entity_poly.type
_entity_poly.pdbx_seq_one_letter_code
_entity_poly.pdbx_strand_id
1 'polypeptide(L)'
;MSLRIFVRLFYFLEVEFLRDVDLDHEYYEIEGESFWKTNQEVKSDTNRSSRIGSRKWTIEKIIRLASANKNHMSVLCALYVHRRLTISQFQRIAQLDMKMNSVMNMFKTLYERNLVQREKIHEIASTFGEAFVYHYSLSSLGLQIVASTFMDVIFYKDDPTLPKQHYLVDDLKVNQHKHHFDTQEFVSLVIDGLRSSNVVTAHCEWRRYPFFDDEGKVGYRPDWVFFKPGQYYTSMVKEGREWENPLHIPLQTRDNLDHKILAEHYKPFISIECDGKTASYEALKKKWVNIKQSIQHIPNTFAVFTNMGRLRKDNVLLRNDRKHTIRVKTVRRSILDVLQNELAKDEMRIIQADEYNARDGVLHTFKTCGDLGSYVDVKILKENIVKRYGKGMVAFVSEDEIRLLVDNGHLPCTVDLMYEVTEGTSKKYFAIVYARKAWVNPHAKVMSLSEWAREKNEAIQLLMLFPDQDELYEEIPYCIDHGQLYITLSDMKEAGLVFGWKHTVGRRGDAWEEVAL
;
A
#
# COMPACT_ATOMS: atom_id res chain seq x y z
N MET A 1 10.38 0.34 -42.74
CA MET A 1 10.74 1.38 -43.71
C MET A 1 10.07 2.67 -43.28
N SER A 2 10.82 3.77 -43.34
CA SER A 2 10.65 5.08 -42.68
C SER A 2 9.30 5.79 -42.87
N LEU A 3 8.87 6.54 -41.84
CA LEU A 3 8.59 8.00 -41.85
C LEU A 3 7.45 8.31 -40.85
N ARG A 4 7.72 9.20 -39.89
CA ARG A 4 6.78 10.26 -39.43
C ARG A 4 7.45 11.11 -38.35
N ILE A 5 8.26 12.07 -38.79
CA ILE A 5 8.43 13.34 -38.10
C ILE A 5 7.40 14.26 -38.75
N PHE A 6 6.35 14.62 -38.01
CA PHE A 6 5.44 15.69 -38.41
C PHE A 6 5.48 16.74 -37.30
N VAL A 7 6.27 17.78 -37.57
CA VAL A 7 6.24 19.05 -36.84
C VAL A 7 4.85 19.66 -37.05
N ARG A 8 4.13 19.93 -35.96
CA ARG A 8 2.96 20.83 -35.97
C ARG A 8 3.28 22.04 -35.10
N LEU A 9 3.67 23.11 -35.80
CA LEU A 9 3.51 24.49 -35.37
C LEU A 9 2.04 24.91 -35.52
N PHE A 10 1.68 26.02 -34.84
CA PHE A 10 0.40 26.76 -34.79
C PHE A 10 -0.53 26.45 -33.59
N TYR A 11 -1.09 27.41 -32.82
CA TYR A 11 -0.94 28.87 -32.61
C TYR A 11 -2.01 29.30 -31.56
N PHE A 12 -1.74 30.35 -30.75
CA PHE A 12 -2.69 31.20 -29.95
C PHE A 12 -3.55 30.56 -28.81
N LEU A 13 -4.00 31.23 -27.73
CA LEU A 13 -4.00 32.61 -27.19
C LEU A 13 -4.36 32.54 -25.69
N GLU A 14 -3.96 33.58 -24.93
CA GLU A 14 -4.60 34.09 -23.69
C GLU A 14 -4.75 33.16 -22.47
N VAL A 15 -4.03 33.48 -21.39
CA VAL A 15 -4.60 34.18 -20.22
C VAL A 15 -3.47 34.97 -19.54
N GLU A 16 -3.58 36.30 -19.62
CA GLU A 16 -2.90 37.24 -18.73
C GLU A 16 -3.24 36.92 -17.28
N PHE A 17 -2.26 36.84 -16.37
CA PHE A 17 -2.36 37.43 -15.03
C PHE A 17 -1.01 37.35 -14.32
N LEU A 18 -0.68 38.44 -13.62
CA LEU A 18 0.52 38.70 -12.78
C LEU A 18 1.68 39.41 -13.50
N ARG A 19 1.45 40.70 -13.76
CA ARG A 19 2.45 41.76 -13.60
C ARG A 19 2.79 41.96 -12.11
N ASP A 20 3.94 42.59 -11.91
CA ASP A 20 4.48 43.21 -10.70
C ASP A 20 5.42 42.34 -9.85
N VAL A 21 6.66 42.18 -10.35
CA VAL A 21 7.86 42.34 -9.51
C VAL A 21 8.94 43.03 -10.36
N ASP A 22 9.27 44.28 -9.99
CA ASP A 22 10.47 45.01 -10.42
C ASP A 22 11.72 44.20 -10.07
N LEU A 23 12.50 43.82 -11.07
CA LEU A 23 13.92 43.47 -10.91
C LEU A 23 14.70 44.06 -12.07
N ASP A 24 15.45 45.13 -11.76
CA ASP A 24 16.51 45.70 -12.58
C ASP A 24 17.49 44.61 -13.02
N HIS A 25 17.48 44.25 -14.30
CA HIS A 25 18.52 43.44 -14.91
C HIS A 25 19.03 44.12 -16.19
N GLU A 26 20.28 44.57 -16.11
CA GLU A 26 21.07 45.06 -17.23
C GLU A 26 21.12 44.02 -18.36
N TYR A 27 20.75 44.45 -19.56
CA TYR A 27 20.92 43.68 -20.80
C TYR A 27 22.40 43.65 -21.16
N TYR A 28 22.99 42.46 -21.25
CA TYR A 28 24.18 42.22 -22.07
C TYR A 28 23.77 41.37 -23.28
N GLU A 29 23.72 42.02 -24.45
CA GLU A 29 23.81 41.33 -25.73
C GLU A 29 25.20 40.70 -25.84
N ILE A 30 25.26 39.38 -26.06
CA ILE A 30 26.43 38.73 -26.65
C ILE A 30 25.94 37.91 -27.85
N GLU A 31 26.13 38.49 -29.03
CA GLU A 31 26.07 37.81 -30.31
C GLU A 31 27.13 36.69 -30.37
N GLY A 32 26.76 35.58 -31.00
CA GLY A 32 27.68 34.65 -31.66
C GLY A 32 28.63 33.86 -30.75
N GLU A 33 28.45 32.54 -30.69
CA GLU A 33 29.49 31.56 -31.06
C GLU A 33 29.15 30.12 -30.64
N SER A 34 29.30 29.23 -31.62
CA SER A 34 29.87 27.88 -31.53
C SER A 34 29.22 26.79 -30.66
N PHE A 35 29.00 25.65 -31.31
CA PHE A 35 28.62 24.35 -30.76
C PHE A 35 29.68 23.86 -29.75
N TRP A 36 29.33 23.84 -28.47
CA TRP A 36 30.14 23.18 -27.44
C TRP A 36 29.88 21.67 -27.40
N LYS A 37 30.84 20.91 -27.94
CA LYS A 37 31.12 19.53 -27.49
C LYS A 37 31.50 19.58 -26.01
N THR A 38 30.63 19.17 -25.12
CA THR A 38 30.96 19.00 -23.69
C THR A 38 31.77 17.71 -23.50
N ASN A 39 33.09 17.82 -23.64
CA ASN A 39 34.05 16.88 -23.05
C ASN A 39 34.07 17.08 -21.52
N GLN A 40 32.98 16.75 -20.81
CA GLN A 40 33.04 16.65 -19.36
C GLN A 40 33.64 15.30 -18.97
N GLU A 41 34.92 15.33 -18.60
CA GLU A 41 35.64 14.19 -18.04
C GLU A 41 35.10 13.86 -16.64
N VAL A 42 34.44 12.70 -16.51
CA VAL A 42 34.09 12.15 -15.20
C VAL A 42 35.38 11.64 -14.53
N LYS A 43 35.94 12.41 -13.59
CA LYS A 43 37.02 11.94 -12.72
C LYS A 43 36.42 10.95 -11.72
N SER A 44 36.79 9.67 -11.84
CA SER A 44 36.51 8.67 -10.82
C SER A 44 37.45 8.91 -9.63
N ASP A 45 36.92 9.09 -8.43
CA ASP A 45 37.72 9.10 -7.20
C ASP A 45 38.38 7.73 -7.02
N THR A 46 39.68 7.68 -7.27
CA THR A 46 40.51 6.48 -7.16
C THR A 46 41.02 6.34 -5.74
N ASN A 47 40.48 5.38 -4.99
CA ASN A 47 41.26 4.69 -3.96
C ASN A 47 40.79 3.24 -3.79
N ARG A 48 41.66 2.31 -4.27
CA ARG A 48 41.75 0.85 -3.98
C ARG A 48 40.55 0.01 -4.45
N SER A 49 40.64 -0.99 -5.36
CA SER A 49 41.67 -2.02 -5.57
C SER A 49 41.52 -2.73 -6.94
N SER A 50 42.67 -3.06 -7.54
CA SER A 50 43.04 -3.96 -8.67
C SER A 50 42.01 -4.58 -9.64
N ARG A 51 42.34 -4.38 -10.94
CA ARG A 51 42.14 -5.25 -12.12
C ARG A 51 40.80 -5.20 -12.86
N ILE A 52 40.36 -4.03 -13.30
CA ILE A 52 39.69 -3.86 -14.61
C ILE A 52 40.21 -2.54 -15.20
N GLY A 53 40.74 -2.60 -16.43
CA GLY A 53 41.39 -1.47 -17.09
C GLY A 53 40.49 -0.25 -17.19
N SER A 54 41.05 0.92 -16.89
CA SER A 54 40.46 2.24 -17.00
C SER A 54 40.19 2.62 -18.45
N ARG A 55 39.23 1.96 -19.11
CA ARG A 55 38.62 2.53 -20.30
C ARG A 55 37.79 3.72 -19.85
N LYS A 56 38.27 4.94 -20.11
CA LYS A 56 37.45 6.16 -20.02
C LYS A 56 36.25 5.97 -20.95
N TRP A 57 35.05 5.81 -20.40
CA TRP A 57 33.81 5.74 -21.17
C TRP A 57 33.31 7.16 -21.40
N THR A 58 32.95 7.52 -22.64
CA THR A 58 32.24 8.77 -22.91
C THR A 58 30.82 8.67 -22.37
N ILE A 59 30.23 9.79 -21.93
CA ILE A 59 28.86 9.87 -21.41
C ILE A 59 27.87 9.26 -22.41
N GLU A 60 27.97 9.61 -23.69
CA GLU A 60 27.15 9.06 -24.78
C GLU A 60 27.21 7.53 -24.86
N LYS A 61 28.40 6.95 -24.67
CA LYS A 61 28.59 5.51 -24.71
C LYS A 61 27.97 4.84 -23.48
N ILE A 62 28.02 5.48 -22.31
CA ILE A 62 27.36 4.99 -21.09
C ILE A 62 25.84 4.98 -21.28
N ILE A 63 25.26 6.10 -21.78
CA ILE A 63 23.83 6.23 -22.07
C ILE A 63 23.39 5.11 -23.01
N ARG A 64 24.08 4.96 -24.16
CA ARG A 64 23.75 3.92 -25.14
C ARG A 64 23.79 2.51 -24.55
N LEU A 65 24.75 2.20 -23.68
CA LEU A 65 24.89 0.89 -23.06
C LEU A 65 23.88 0.63 -21.94
N ALA A 66 23.41 1.68 -21.26
CA ALA A 66 22.34 1.58 -20.28
C ALA A 66 21.02 1.35 -21.00
N SER A 67 20.67 2.20 -21.96
CA SER A 67 19.40 2.13 -22.72
C SER A 67 19.27 0.85 -23.54
N ALA A 68 20.37 0.30 -24.06
CA ALA A 68 20.33 -0.96 -24.81
C ALA A 68 20.18 -2.21 -23.92
N ASN A 69 20.31 -2.09 -22.59
CA ASN A 69 20.22 -3.22 -21.66
C ASN A 69 18.95 -3.09 -20.82
N LYS A 70 17.96 -3.96 -21.08
CA LYS A 70 16.69 -4.00 -20.36
C LYS A 70 16.88 -4.02 -18.84
N ASN A 71 17.80 -4.84 -18.33
CA ASN A 71 18.03 -4.97 -16.88
C ASN A 71 18.63 -3.68 -16.28
N HIS A 72 19.51 -2.99 -16.99
CA HIS A 72 20.02 -1.69 -16.54
C HIS A 72 18.89 -0.67 -16.48
N MET A 73 18.05 -0.58 -17.52
CA MET A 73 16.90 0.33 -17.50
C MET A 73 15.91 -0.02 -16.40
N SER A 74 15.62 -1.31 -16.16
CA SER A 74 14.79 -1.73 -15.03
C SER A 74 15.37 -1.29 -13.69
N VAL A 75 16.71 -1.33 -13.51
CA VAL A 75 17.37 -0.76 -12.31
C VAL A 75 17.10 0.72 -12.18
N LEU A 76 17.37 1.48 -13.24
CA LEU A 76 17.24 2.94 -13.17
C LEU A 76 15.78 3.36 -12.95
N CYS A 77 14.82 2.69 -13.60
CA CYS A 77 13.39 2.94 -13.42
C CYS A 77 12.91 2.58 -12.02
N ALA A 78 13.33 1.43 -11.47
CA ALA A 78 12.99 1.05 -10.10
C ALA A 78 13.51 2.08 -9.08
N LEU A 79 14.76 2.54 -9.25
CA LEU A 79 15.34 3.59 -8.40
C LEU A 79 14.70 4.96 -8.63
N TYR A 80 14.13 5.23 -9.80
CA TYR A 80 13.38 6.46 -10.05
C TYR A 80 12.02 6.46 -9.32
N VAL A 81 11.32 5.33 -9.33
CA VAL A 81 10.01 5.18 -8.68
C VAL A 81 10.14 5.08 -7.17
N HIS A 82 11.07 4.24 -6.70
CA HIS A 82 11.25 3.93 -5.28
C HIS A 82 12.35 4.77 -4.61
N ARG A 83 13.05 5.62 -5.37
CA ARG A 83 14.10 6.58 -4.94
C ARG A 83 15.39 5.95 -4.43
N ARG A 84 15.29 5.06 -3.45
CA ARG A 84 16.45 4.39 -2.84
C ARG A 84 16.08 3.00 -2.36
N LEU A 85 16.89 2.01 -2.73
CA LEU A 85 16.63 0.60 -2.44
C LEU A 85 17.90 -0.13 -2.01
N THR A 86 17.74 -1.17 -1.19
CA THR A 86 18.75 -2.21 -1.03
C THR A 86 18.71 -3.18 -2.21
N ILE A 87 19.77 -3.98 -2.42
CA ILE A 87 19.80 -4.98 -3.50
C ILE A 87 18.68 -6.02 -3.34
N SER A 88 18.36 -6.44 -2.11
CA SER A 88 17.28 -7.40 -1.86
C SER A 88 15.90 -6.82 -2.19
N GLN A 89 15.63 -5.58 -1.80
CA GLN A 89 14.38 -4.90 -2.16
C GLN A 89 14.27 -4.73 -3.66
N PHE A 90 15.38 -4.33 -4.31
CA PHE A 90 15.43 -4.22 -5.76
C PHE A 90 15.14 -5.54 -6.47
N GLN A 91 15.72 -6.66 -6.02
CA GLN A 91 15.49 -7.95 -6.65
C GLN A 91 14.01 -8.34 -6.63
N ARG A 92 13.31 -8.03 -5.53
CA ARG A 92 11.85 -8.24 -5.40
C ARG A 92 11.05 -7.30 -6.31
N ILE A 93 11.43 -6.02 -6.37
CA ILE A 93 10.70 -4.99 -7.14
C ILE A 93 10.90 -5.14 -8.65
N ALA A 94 12.15 -5.23 -9.10
CA ALA A 94 12.50 -5.21 -10.52
C ALA A 94 12.46 -6.58 -11.20
N GLN A 95 12.24 -7.64 -10.41
CA GLN A 95 11.92 -8.97 -10.91
C GLN A 95 12.95 -9.56 -11.87
N LEU A 96 14.22 -9.19 -11.72
CA LEU A 96 15.28 -9.68 -12.59
C LEU A 96 15.41 -11.19 -12.47
N ASP A 97 15.29 -11.91 -13.59
CA ASP A 97 15.58 -13.34 -13.69
C ASP A 97 17.10 -13.56 -13.69
N MET A 98 17.73 -13.20 -12.58
CA MET A 98 19.17 -13.20 -12.39
C MET A 98 19.50 -13.72 -10.99
N LYS A 99 20.54 -14.55 -10.91
CA LYS A 99 21.12 -14.94 -9.61
C LYS A 99 21.63 -13.70 -8.87
N MET A 100 21.52 -13.69 -7.54
CA MET A 100 21.93 -12.57 -6.69
C MET A 100 23.36 -12.07 -7.00
N ASN A 101 24.31 -12.98 -7.25
CA ASN A 101 25.69 -12.61 -7.63
C ASN A 101 25.75 -11.79 -8.93
N SER A 102 24.91 -12.12 -9.91
CA SER A 102 24.82 -11.38 -11.16
C SER A 102 24.19 -10.00 -10.95
N VAL A 103 23.18 -9.90 -10.07
CA VAL A 103 22.58 -8.62 -9.67
C VAL A 103 23.63 -7.74 -8.98
N MET A 104 24.39 -8.27 -8.03
CA MET A 104 25.48 -7.53 -7.36
C MET A 104 26.54 -7.02 -8.34
N ASN A 105 26.96 -7.85 -9.30
CA ASN A 105 27.92 -7.46 -10.34
C ASN A 105 27.36 -6.36 -11.26
N MET A 106 26.07 -6.41 -11.56
CA MET A 106 25.40 -5.37 -12.33
C MET A 106 25.37 -4.05 -11.56
N PHE A 107 25.00 -4.05 -10.27
CA PHE A 107 25.07 -2.83 -9.44
C PHE A 107 26.48 -2.27 -9.33
N LYS A 108 27.50 -3.14 -9.21
CA LYS A 108 28.91 -2.70 -9.27
C LYS A 108 29.21 -1.99 -10.59
N THR A 109 28.77 -2.56 -11.71
CA THR A 109 28.95 -1.97 -13.05
C THR A 109 28.23 -0.63 -13.20
N LEU A 110 27.00 -0.52 -12.71
CA LEU A 110 26.22 0.73 -12.74
C LEU A 110 26.88 1.81 -11.86
N TYR A 111 27.40 1.43 -10.70
CA TYR A 111 28.14 2.33 -9.81
C TYR A 111 29.45 2.83 -10.45
N GLU A 112 30.24 1.92 -11.03
CA GLU A 112 31.48 2.28 -11.75
C GLU A 112 31.23 3.20 -12.95
N ARG A 113 30.06 3.12 -13.57
CA ARG A 113 29.62 4.00 -14.66
C ARG A 113 28.95 5.29 -14.17
N ASN A 114 28.95 5.55 -12.87
CA ASN A 114 28.31 6.70 -12.25
C ASN A 114 26.82 6.81 -12.63
N LEU A 115 26.10 5.70 -12.75
CA LEU A 115 24.65 5.66 -13.01
C LEU A 115 23.83 5.54 -11.73
N VAL A 116 24.43 4.99 -10.69
CA VAL A 116 23.83 4.87 -9.35
C VAL A 116 24.85 5.32 -8.31
N GLN A 117 24.35 5.88 -7.22
CA GLN A 117 25.11 6.15 -6.01
C GLN A 117 24.93 5.01 -5.01
N ARG A 118 25.89 4.83 -4.12
CA ARG A 118 25.87 3.79 -3.10
C ARG A 118 26.30 4.35 -1.75
N GLU A 119 25.45 4.24 -0.74
CA GLU A 119 25.68 4.77 0.61
C GLU A 119 25.39 3.71 1.70
N LYS A 120 26.05 3.83 2.84
CA LYS A 120 25.64 3.16 4.08
C LYS A 120 24.97 4.19 4.97
N ILE A 121 23.82 3.83 5.54
CA ILE A 121 23.02 4.73 6.38
C ILE A 121 22.94 4.08 7.75
N HIS A 122 23.71 4.59 8.71
CA HIS A 122 23.83 3.96 10.03
C HIS A 122 22.61 4.26 10.91
N GLU A 123 21.97 5.41 10.69
CA GLU A 123 20.86 5.94 11.47
C GLU A 123 19.58 5.10 11.34
N ILE A 124 19.45 4.33 10.26
CA ILE A 124 18.30 3.47 9.99
C ILE A 124 18.53 2.02 10.43
N ALA A 125 19.77 1.64 10.73
CA ALA A 125 20.12 0.27 11.09
C ALA A 125 19.56 -0.09 12.47
N SER A 126 18.81 -1.18 12.54
CA SER A 126 18.29 -1.75 13.79
C SER A 126 19.16 -2.88 14.34
N THR A 127 20.04 -3.43 13.50
CA THR A 127 21.00 -4.48 13.86
C THR A 127 22.41 -4.15 13.37
N PHE A 128 23.42 -4.81 13.97
CA PHE A 128 24.81 -4.67 13.51
C PHE A 128 24.96 -5.07 12.04
N GLY A 129 24.24 -6.11 11.58
CA GLY A 129 24.27 -6.53 10.18
C GLY A 129 23.70 -5.48 9.21
N GLU A 130 22.61 -4.80 9.60
CA GLU A 130 22.00 -3.74 8.79
C GLU A 130 22.91 -2.53 8.60
N ALA A 131 23.78 -2.24 9.56
CA ALA A 131 24.75 -1.14 9.45
C ALA A 131 25.75 -1.32 8.30
N PHE A 132 25.88 -2.54 7.74
CA PHE A 132 26.75 -2.83 6.60
C PHE A 132 26.00 -2.89 5.27
N VAL A 133 24.67 -2.75 5.27
CA VAL A 133 23.85 -2.82 4.07
C VAL A 133 24.01 -1.54 3.24
N TYR A 134 24.29 -1.73 1.95
CA TYR A 134 24.35 -0.64 0.99
C TYR A 134 22.97 -0.30 0.45
N HIS A 135 22.70 1.00 0.39
CA HIS A 135 21.52 1.60 -0.19
C HIS A 135 21.92 2.29 -1.49
N TYR A 136 21.14 2.08 -2.53
CA TYR A 136 21.42 2.57 -3.88
C TYR A 136 20.35 3.56 -4.30
N SER A 137 20.77 4.68 -4.89
CA SER A 137 19.89 5.70 -5.50
C SER A 137 20.42 6.10 -6.88
N LEU A 138 19.61 6.79 -7.67
CA LEU A 138 20.08 7.33 -8.95
C LEU A 138 21.18 8.37 -8.74
N SER A 139 22.19 8.35 -9.61
CA SER A 139 23.07 9.50 -9.81
C SER A 139 22.40 10.53 -10.74
N SER A 140 23.01 11.70 -10.92
CA SER A 140 22.56 12.68 -11.91
C SER A 140 22.53 12.11 -13.33
N LEU A 141 23.53 11.32 -13.72
CA LEU A 141 23.57 10.69 -15.05
C LEU A 141 22.53 9.58 -15.20
N GLY A 142 22.30 8.78 -14.16
CA GLY A 142 21.23 7.77 -14.15
C GLY A 142 19.86 8.40 -14.29
N LEU A 143 19.62 9.50 -13.56
CA LEU A 143 18.39 10.29 -13.67
C LEU A 143 18.21 10.87 -15.08
N GLN A 144 19.25 11.44 -15.66
CA GLN A 144 19.20 11.99 -17.02
C GLN A 144 18.74 10.94 -18.04
N ILE A 145 19.26 9.72 -17.96
CA ILE A 145 18.87 8.62 -18.86
C ILE A 145 17.38 8.30 -18.71
N VAL A 146 16.90 8.20 -17.48
CA VAL A 146 15.48 7.89 -17.19
C VAL A 146 14.58 9.04 -17.65
N ALA A 147 14.96 10.28 -17.33
CA ALA A 147 14.23 11.48 -17.70
C ALA A 147 14.09 11.62 -19.22
N SER A 148 15.19 11.44 -19.97
CA SER A 148 15.17 11.45 -21.43
C SER A 148 14.38 10.28 -22.04
N THR A 149 14.20 9.18 -21.30
CA THR A 149 13.39 8.03 -21.76
C THR A 149 11.90 8.26 -21.53
N PHE A 150 11.50 8.92 -20.44
CA PHE A 150 10.08 9.09 -20.07
C PHE A 150 9.44 10.38 -20.56
N MET A 151 10.23 11.44 -20.70
CA MET A 151 9.68 12.77 -20.92
C MET A 151 10.05 13.31 -22.31
N ASP A 152 10.75 12.53 -23.14
CA ASP A 152 11.30 12.96 -24.43
C ASP A 152 12.07 14.29 -24.36
N VAL A 153 12.60 14.64 -23.17
CA VAL A 153 13.26 15.93 -22.94
C VAL A 153 14.63 15.93 -23.60
N ILE A 154 14.79 16.85 -24.56
CA ILE A 154 16.07 17.19 -25.20
C ILE A 154 16.87 18.02 -24.19
N PHE A 155 17.61 17.33 -23.30
CA PHE A 155 18.56 17.89 -22.33
C PHE A 155 17.98 18.78 -21.21
N TYR A 156 18.54 18.60 -20.02
CA TYR A 156 18.46 19.51 -18.88
C TYR A 156 19.05 20.87 -19.30
N LYS A 157 18.22 21.77 -19.81
CA LYS A 157 18.48 23.20 -19.67
C LYS A 157 17.53 23.66 -18.57
N ASP A 158 18.08 24.19 -17.47
CA ASP A 158 17.28 24.93 -16.50
C ASP A 158 16.70 26.12 -17.25
N ASP A 159 15.49 25.97 -17.76
CA ASP A 159 14.70 27.06 -18.31
C ASP A 159 13.87 27.62 -17.14
N PRO A 160 14.19 28.83 -16.65
CA PRO A 160 13.48 29.43 -15.53
C PRO A 160 12.00 29.72 -15.84
N THR A 161 11.61 29.71 -17.12
CA THR A 161 10.24 30.00 -17.55
C THR A 161 9.39 28.74 -17.73
N LEU A 162 10.01 27.57 -17.90
CA LEU A 162 9.29 26.31 -17.91
C LEU A 162 9.02 25.88 -16.47
N PRO A 163 7.81 25.38 -16.14
CA PRO A 163 7.55 24.82 -14.82
C PRO A 163 8.57 23.71 -14.59
N LYS A 164 9.50 23.86 -13.63
CA LYS A 164 10.64 22.96 -13.38
C LYS A 164 10.24 21.51 -13.67
N GLN A 165 10.57 21.01 -14.88
CA GLN A 165 9.96 19.79 -15.43
C GLN A 165 10.58 18.51 -14.84
N HIS A 166 11.23 18.62 -13.70
CA HIS A 166 12.08 17.57 -13.18
C HIS A 166 11.81 17.42 -11.69
N TYR A 167 11.57 16.18 -11.29
CA TYR A 167 12.18 15.74 -10.05
C TYR A 167 13.67 15.99 -10.22
N LEU A 168 14.20 17.07 -9.63
CA LEU A 168 15.63 17.28 -9.59
C LEU A 168 16.26 16.06 -8.88
N VAL A 169 17.55 15.83 -9.09
CA VAL A 169 18.30 14.87 -8.26
C VAL A 169 18.05 15.17 -6.77
N ASP A 170 17.84 16.44 -6.44
CA ASP A 170 17.54 16.90 -5.08
C ASP A 170 16.13 16.52 -4.59
N ASP A 171 15.14 16.39 -5.49
CA ASP A 171 13.80 15.85 -5.16
C ASP A 171 13.83 14.32 -4.96
N LEU A 172 14.77 13.63 -5.62
CA LEU A 172 15.08 12.22 -5.33
C LEU A 172 15.91 12.06 -4.04
N LYS A 173 16.61 13.11 -3.60
CA LYS A 173 17.38 13.15 -2.34
C LYS A 173 16.58 13.61 -1.12
N VAL A 174 15.28 13.94 -1.24
CA VAL A 174 14.41 14.30 -0.11
C VAL A 174 14.66 13.35 1.05
N ASN A 175 15.03 13.88 2.22
CA ASN A 175 15.50 13.13 3.39
C ASN A 175 14.73 11.81 3.59
N GLN A 176 15.41 10.70 3.26
CA GLN A 176 14.83 9.37 3.35
C GLN A 176 15.07 8.82 4.74
N HIS A 177 14.15 9.18 5.63
CA HIS A 177 14.17 8.70 7.01
C HIS A 177 13.80 7.21 7.08
N LYS A 178 14.04 6.61 8.25
CA LYS A 178 13.75 5.20 8.55
C LYS A 178 12.38 4.71 8.04
N HIS A 179 11.34 5.54 8.19
CA HIS A 179 9.98 5.31 7.70
C HIS A 179 9.90 4.96 6.20
N HIS A 180 10.70 5.63 5.36
CA HIS A 180 10.74 5.34 3.93
C HIS A 180 11.20 3.90 3.69
N PHE A 181 12.31 3.48 4.32
CA PHE A 181 12.87 2.14 4.15
C PHE A 181 11.96 1.05 4.70
N ASP A 182 11.30 1.33 5.82
CA ASP A 182 10.29 0.44 6.41
C ASP A 182 9.11 0.22 5.44
N THR A 183 8.66 1.29 4.79
CA THR A 183 7.63 1.23 3.75
C THR A 183 8.11 0.48 2.51
N GLN A 184 9.34 0.75 2.04
CA GLN A 184 9.89 0.06 0.87
C GLN A 184 10.10 -1.44 1.13
N GLU A 185 10.45 -1.84 2.35
CA GLU A 185 10.54 -3.25 2.72
C GLU A 185 9.17 -3.92 2.59
N PHE A 186 8.14 -3.37 3.24
CA PHE A 186 6.76 -3.86 3.17
C PHE A 186 6.26 -3.94 1.72
N VAL A 187 6.38 -2.84 0.96
CA VAL A 187 5.94 -2.76 -0.44
C VAL A 187 6.66 -3.79 -1.30
N SER A 188 7.97 -3.97 -1.13
CA SER A 188 8.74 -4.95 -1.91
C SER A 188 8.31 -6.40 -1.61
N LEU A 189 7.92 -6.71 -0.37
CA LEU A 189 7.41 -8.01 0.03
C LEU A 189 6.00 -8.28 -0.52
N VAL A 190 5.13 -7.26 -0.53
CA VAL A 190 3.81 -7.36 -1.18
C VAL A 190 3.97 -7.65 -2.67
N ILE A 191 4.82 -6.90 -3.37
CA ILE A 191 5.08 -7.10 -4.82
C ILE A 191 5.54 -8.54 -5.10
N ASP A 192 6.47 -9.06 -4.31
CA ASP A 192 7.00 -10.42 -4.44
C ASP A 192 5.93 -11.50 -4.20
N GLY A 193 5.08 -11.31 -3.19
CA GLY A 193 3.96 -12.21 -2.88
C GLY A 193 2.86 -12.21 -3.95
N LEU A 194 2.54 -11.04 -4.51
CA LEU A 194 1.58 -10.91 -5.62
C LEU A 194 2.10 -11.60 -6.88
N ARG A 195 3.38 -11.40 -7.21
CA ARG A 195 4.03 -12.09 -8.32
C ARG A 195 4.01 -13.61 -8.16
N SER A 196 4.31 -14.11 -6.96
CA SER A 196 4.25 -15.54 -6.65
C SER A 196 2.85 -16.13 -6.84
N SER A 197 1.81 -15.27 -6.83
CA SER A 197 0.42 -15.61 -7.11
C SER A 197 -0.03 -15.24 -8.53
N ASN A 198 0.89 -14.91 -9.44
CA ASN A 198 0.63 -14.43 -10.81
C ASN A 198 -0.27 -13.19 -10.90
N VAL A 199 -0.28 -12.35 -9.86
CA VAL A 199 -1.02 -11.08 -9.84
C VAL A 199 -0.06 -9.96 -10.25
N VAL A 200 -0.41 -9.25 -11.30
CA VAL A 200 0.36 -8.11 -11.83
C VAL A 200 -0.43 -6.83 -11.59
N THR A 201 0.19 -5.88 -10.90
CA THR A 201 -0.43 -4.60 -10.55
C THR A 201 0.59 -3.46 -10.64
N ALA A 202 0.10 -2.28 -10.99
CA ALA A 202 0.86 -1.05 -10.91
C ALA A 202 0.82 -0.51 -9.47
N HIS A 203 1.82 0.29 -9.11
CA HIS A 203 1.95 0.85 -7.78
C HIS A 203 2.81 2.11 -7.78
N CYS A 204 2.55 3.04 -6.88
CA CYS A 204 3.33 4.27 -6.77
C CYS A 204 3.17 4.97 -5.41
N GLU A 205 4.04 5.92 -5.11
CA GLU A 205 3.82 6.89 -4.04
C GLU A 205 2.70 7.89 -4.42
N TRP A 206 2.09 8.53 -3.40
CA TRP A 206 1.01 9.50 -3.62
C TRP A 206 1.38 10.69 -4.52
N ARG A 207 2.66 11.09 -4.58
CA ARG A 207 3.09 12.21 -5.44
C ARG A 207 2.93 11.91 -6.93
N ARG A 208 2.93 10.62 -7.30
CA ARG A 208 2.71 10.16 -8.67
C ARG A 208 1.22 9.99 -8.98
N TYR A 209 0.37 9.91 -7.96
CA TYR A 209 -1.07 9.82 -8.10
C TYR A 209 -1.74 10.54 -6.92
N PRO A 210 -1.82 11.88 -6.96
CA PRO A 210 -2.41 12.65 -5.87
C PRO A 210 -3.92 12.44 -5.79
N PHE A 211 -4.44 12.38 -4.57
CA PHE A 211 -5.87 12.36 -4.29
C PHE A 211 -6.34 13.78 -4.01
N PHE A 212 -6.94 14.40 -5.03
CA PHE A 212 -7.44 15.77 -4.94
C PHE A 212 -8.81 15.82 -4.28
N ASP A 213 -9.03 16.87 -3.48
CA ASP A 213 -10.36 17.27 -3.01
C ASP A 213 -11.11 18.09 -4.07
N ASP A 214 -12.34 18.48 -3.76
CA ASP A 214 -13.20 19.27 -4.64
C ASP A 214 -12.64 20.69 -4.92
N GLU A 215 -11.71 21.18 -4.09
CA GLU A 215 -10.99 22.45 -4.27
C GLU A 215 -9.70 22.28 -5.09
N GLY A 216 -9.39 21.07 -5.57
CA GLY A 216 -8.18 20.76 -6.34
C GLY A 216 -6.92 20.69 -5.50
N LYS A 217 -7.01 20.61 -4.17
CA LYS A 217 -5.87 20.43 -3.25
C LYS A 217 -5.68 18.96 -2.93
N VAL A 218 -4.46 18.55 -2.60
CA VAL A 218 -4.18 17.15 -2.23
C VAL A 218 -4.71 16.87 -0.82
N GLY A 219 -5.89 16.24 -0.73
CA GLY A 219 -6.59 15.89 0.51
C GLY A 219 -6.01 14.65 1.20
N TYR A 220 -5.60 13.64 0.44
CA TYR A 220 -5.05 12.38 0.99
C TYR A 220 -3.65 12.04 0.42
N ARG A 221 -2.75 11.59 1.30
CA ARG A 221 -1.33 11.36 1.01
C ARG A 221 -0.84 10.03 1.60
N PRO A 222 -1.24 8.89 1.01
CA PRO A 222 -0.77 7.59 1.48
C PRO A 222 0.73 7.41 1.27
N ASP A 223 1.37 6.59 2.10
CA ASP A 223 2.78 6.25 1.90
C ASP A 223 2.99 5.55 0.54
N TRP A 224 2.07 4.66 0.16
CA TRP A 224 2.07 3.97 -1.12
C TRP A 224 0.65 3.62 -1.59
N VAL A 225 0.46 3.42 -2.89
CA VAL A 225 -0.80 2.99 -3.50
C VAL A 225 -0.55 1.83 -4.45
N PHE A 226 -1.39 0.82 -4.37
CA PHE A 226 -1.53 -0.21 -5.39
C PHE A 226 -2.86 -0.06 -6.13
N PHE A 227 -2.83 -0.37 -7.42
CA PHE A 227 -3.99 -0.27 -8.30
C PHE A 227 -4.64 -1.65 -8.49
N LYS A 228 -5.90 -1.66 -8.93
CA LYS A 228 -6.60 -2.91 -9.24
C LYS A 228 -5.89 -3.61 -10.40
N PRO A 229 -5.67 -4.94 -10.34
CA PRO A 229 -5.10 -5.68 -11.46
C PRO A 229 -5.97 -5.49 -12.72
N GLY A 230 -5.32 -5.22 -13.85
CA GLY A 230 -5.99 -4.91 -15.10
C GLY A 230 -5.21 -5.40 -16.32
N GLN A 231 -5.90 -5.61 -17.44
CA GLN A 231 -5.29 -6.11 -18.67
C GLN A 231 -4.25 -5.14 -19.23
N TYR A 232 -4.48 -3.83 -19.13
CA TYR A 232 -3.58 -2.79 -19.65
C TYR A 232 -2.17 -2.88 -19.05
N TYR A 233 -2.04 -2.85 -17.72
CA TYR A 233 -0.73 -2.97 -17.09
C TYR A 233 -0.13 -4.37 -17.25
N THR A 234 -0.99 -5.41 -17.23
CA THR A 234 -0.55 -6.80 -17.45
C THR A 234 0.06 -6.99 -18.84
N SER A 235 -0.51 -6.39 -19.90
CA SER A 235 0.05 -6.48 -21.25
C SER A 235 1.37 -5.74 -21.36
N MET A 236 1.49 -4.54 -20.76
CA MET A 236 2.75 -3.81 -20.70
C MET A 236 3.86 -4.65 -20.04
N VAL A 237 3.57 -5.34 -18.94
CA VAL A 237 4.56 -6.24 -18.29
C VAL A 237 4.93 -7.42 -19.19
N LYS A 238 3.96 -8.06 -19.84
CA LYS A 238 4.23 -9.19 -20.74
C LYS A 238 5.04 -8.80 -21.98
N GLU A 239 4.78 -7.61 -22.52
CA GLU A 239 5.51 -7.03 -23.64
C GLU A 239 6.83 -6.40 -23.20
N GLY A 240 7.06 -6.32 -21.89
CA GLY A 240 8.23 -5.71 -21.31
C GLY A 240 8.32 -4.23 -21.59
N ARG A 241 7.19 -3.49 -21.61
CA ARG A 241 7.06 -2.04 -21.78
C ARG A 241 6.67 -1.34 -20.48
N GLU A 242 7.04 -1.90 -19.32
CA GLU A 242 6.66 -1.37 -18.00
C GLU A 242 7.13 0.06 -17.77
N TRP A 243 8.21 0.44 -18.45
CA TRP A 243 8.74 1.78 -18.41
C TRP A 243 7.73 2.81 -18.94
N GLU A 244 6.89 2.47 -19.93
CA GLU A 244 5.87 3.36 -20.52
C GLU A 244 4.68 3.65 -19.60
N ASN A 245 4.69 3.16 -18.37
CA ASN A 245 3.65 3.39 -17.39
C ASN A 245 3.51 4.91 -17.08
N PRO A 246 2.34 5.54 -17.28
CA PRO A 246 2.14 6.98 -17.03
C PRO A 246 2.33 7.38 -15.56
N LEU A 247 2.30 6.43 -14.62
CA LEU A 247 2.68 6.69 -13.21
C LEU A 247 4.16 7.08 -13.05
N HIS A 248 5.01 6.72 -14.02
CA HIS A 248 6.41 7.11 -14.03
C HIS A 248 6.57 8.56 -14.49
N ILE A 249 5.69 9.05 -15.36
CA ILE A 249 5.71 10.43 -15.84
C ILE A 249 5.35 11.39 -14.68
N PRO A 250 6.16 12.44 -14.43
CA PRO A 250 5.85 13.45 -13.42
C PRO A 250 4.48 14.09 -13.62
N LEU A 251 3.80 14.41 -12.52
CA LEU A 251 2.44 14.93 -12.57
C LEU A 251 2.31 16.20 -13.44
N GLN A 252 3.26 17.13 -13.32
CA GLN A 252 3.22 18.42 -14.03
C GLN A 252 3.50 18.30 -15.53
N THR A 253 4.03 17.17 -15.99
CA THR A 253 4.43 16.96 -17.39
C THR A 253 3.50 15.99 -18.13
N ARG A 254 2.47 15.48 -17.46
CA ARG A 254 1.50 14.58 -18.09
C ARG A 254 0.70 15.31 -19.14
N ASP A 255 0.55 14.67 -20.30
CA ASP A 255 -0.32 15.18 -21.34
C ASP A 255 -1.77 14.68 -21.17
N ASN A 256 -2.66 15.13 -22.05
CA ASN A 256 -4.06 14.70 -22.03
C ASN A 256 -4.24 13.19 -22.26
N LEU A 257 -3.31 12.53 -22.95
CA LEU A 257 -3.36 11.09 -23.19
C LEU A 257 -3.00 10.33 -21.91
N ASP A 258 -1.97 10.76 -21.20
CA ASP A 258 -1.57 10.19 -19.90
C ASP A 258 -2.72 10.25 -18.89
N HIS A 259 -3.39 11.41 -18.79
CA HIS A 259 -4.53 11.58 -17.91
C HIS A 259 -5.70 10.65 -18.27
N LYS A 260 -5.97 10.46 -19.57
CA LYS A 260 -7.01 9.53 -20.04
C LYS A 260 -6.65 8.07 -19.71
N ILE A 261 -5.41 7.66 -19.99
CA ILE A 261 -4.93 6.30 -19.68
C ILE A 261 -5.05 6.01 -18.19
N LEU A 262 -4.64 6.95 -17.33
CA LEU A 262 -4.77 6.82 -15.89
C LEU A 262 -6.24 6.69 -15.46
N ALA A 263 -7.12 7.58 -15.94
CA ALA A 263 -8.53 7.55 -15.58
C ALA A 263 -9.24 6.24 -16.04
N GLU A 264 -8.87 5.71 -17.20
CA GLU A 264 -9.51 4.51 -17.77
C GLU A 264 -8.99 3.21 -17.13
N HIS A 265 -7.68 3.10 -16.95
CA HIS A 265 -7.04 1.82 -16.63
C HIS A 265 -6.54 1.71 -15.18
N TYR A 266 -6.36 2.81 -14.46
CA TYR A 266 -5.76 2.83 -13.14
C TYR A 266 -6.80 3.16 -12.08
N LYS A 267 -7.33 2.12 -11.45
CA LYS A 267 -8.27 2.27 -10.32
C LYS A 267 -7.50 2.00 -9.03
N PRO A 268 -7.26 3.01 -8.17
CA PRO A 268 -6.66 2.79 -6.85
C PRO A 268 -7.43 1.70 -6.11
N PHE A 269 -6.72 0.78 -5.49
CA PHE A 269 -7.32 -0.41 -4.88
C PHE A 269 -6.94 -0.58 -3.42
N ILE A 270 -5.65 -0.46 -3.11
CA ILE A 270 -5.15 -0.51 -1.73
C ILE A 270 -4.20 0.65 -1.50
N SER A 271 -4.45 1.48 -0.51
CA SER A 271 -3.44 2.39 0.03
C SER A 271 -2.69 1.76 1.21
N ILE A 272 -1.41 2.09 1.33
CA ILE A 272 -0.52 1.60 2.37
C ILE A 272 -0.15 2.76 3.28
N GLU A 273 -0.23 2.50 4.58
CA GLU A 273 0.11 3.42 5.64
C GLU A 273 1.00 2.71 6.66
N CYS A 274 2.11 3.34 7.04
CA CYS A 274 2.86 2.93 8.21
C CYS A 274 2.38 3.72 9.43
N ASP A 275 2.37 3.06 10.59
CA ASP A 275 2.05 3.69 11.88
C ASP A 275 3.16 4.64 12.38
N GLY A 276 4.25 4.76 11.62
CA GLY A 276 5.44 5.56 11.93
C GLY A 276 6.28 5.01 13.08
N LYS A 277 6.00 3.79 13.57
CA LYS A 277 6.60 3.08 14.72
C LYS A 277 6.49 3.77 16.08
N THR A 278 6.76 5.07 16.13
CA THR A 278 6.86 5.89 17.34
C THR A 278 5.75 6.93 17.45
N ALA A 279 4.80 6.96 16.51
CA ALA A 279 3.70 7.93 16.56
C ALA A 279 2.91 7.75 17.86
N SER A 280 2.69 8.84 18.60
CA SER A 280 1.84 8.80 19.80
C SER A 280 0.39 8.47 19.43
N TYR A 281 -0.39 8.02 20.40
CA TYR A 281 -1.81 7.75 20.19
C TYR A 281 -2.59 8.98 19.67
N GLU A 282 -2.27 10.19 20.16
CA GLU A 282 -2.86 11.44 19.64
C GLU A 282 -2.43 11.75 18.20
N ALA A 283 -1.18 11.47 17.83
CA ALA A 283 -0.71 11.63 16.46
C ALA A 283 -1.41 10.65 15.50
N LEU A 284 -1.64 9.40 15.96
CA LEU A 284 -2.42 8.41 15.22
C LEU A 284 -3.87 8.88 15.02
N LYS A 285 -4.53 9.35 16.08
CA LYS A 285 -5.89 9.91 15.96
C LYS A 285 -5.97 11.04 14.95
N LYS A 286 -5.04 11.99 14.99
CA LYS A 286 -4.99 13.08 14.01
C LYS A 286 -4.85 12.56 12.57
N LYS A 287 -4.03 11.52 12.35
CA LYS A 287 -3.90 10.85 11.05
C LYS A 287 -5.26 10.28 10.60
N TRP A 288 -5.97 9.58 11.49
CA TRP A 288 -7.27 8.99 11.17
C TRP A 288 -8.37 10.01 10.93
N VAL A 289 -8.36 11.15 11.63
CA VAL A 289 -9.29 12.26 11.37
C VAL A 289 -9.09 12.81 9.96
N ASN A 290 -7.84 13.00 9.53
CA ASN A 290 -7.55 13.46 8.17
C ASN A 290 -8.01 12.44 7.12
N ILE A 291 -7.83 11.13 7.40
CA ILE A 291 -8.33 10.06 6.52
C ILE A 291 -9.86 10.09 6.44
N LYS A 292 -10.55 10.21 7.59
CA LYS A 292 -12.01 10.31 7.66
C LYS A 292 -12.55 11.45 6.79
N GLN A 293 -11.91 12.62 6.86
CA GLN A 293 -12.27 13.80 6.06
C GLN A 293 -12.07 13.61 4.55
N SER A 294 -11.23 12.64 4.16
CA SER A 294 -10.87 12.40 2.75
C SER A 294 -11.47 11.11 2.18
N ILE A 295 -12.32 10.39 2.94
CA ILE A 295 -12.82 9.04 2.64
C ILE A 295 -13.32 8.86 1.20
N GLN A 296 -14.04 9.86 0.69
CA GLN A 296 -14.65 9.85 -0.64
C GLN A 296 -13.62 9.76 -1.79
N HIS A 297 -12.37 10.14 -1.54
CA HIS A 297 -11.32 10.15 -2.55
C HIS A 297 -10.39 8.94 -2.47
N ILE A 298 -10.44 8.16 -1.39
CA ILE A 298 -9.46 7.10 -1.14
C ILE A 298 -9.94 5.74 -1.67
N PRO A 299 -9.03 4.76 -1.90
CA PRO A 299 -9.45 3.40 -2.20
C PRO A 299 -10.27 2.83 -1.03
N ASN A 300 -11.32 2.05 -1.33
CA ASN A 300 -12.14 1.43 -0.28
C ASN A 300 -11.28 0.62 0.71
N THR A 301 -10.26 -0.10 0.24
CA THR A 301 -9.35 -0.82 1.14
C THR A 301 -8.08 -0.03 1.41
N PHE A 302 -7.68 0.06 2.68
CA PHE A 302 -6.35 0.50 3.05
C PHE A 302 -5.72 -0.41 4.10
N ALA A 303 -4.40 -0.52 4.04
CA ALA A 303 -3.60 -1.34 4.93
C ALA A 303 -2.71 -0.46 5.80
N VAL A 304 -2.82 -0.65 7.11
CA VAL A 304 -1.95 -0.03 8.12
C VAL A 304 -1.07 -1.12 8.69
N PHE A 305 0.25 -0.99 8.53
CA PHE A 305 1.19 -1.94 9.12
C PHE A 305 2.01 -1.30 10.24
N THR A 306 2.29 -2.10 11.25
CA THR A 306 3.19 -1.75 12.35
C THR A 306 4.53 -2.44 12.09
N ASN A 307 5.53 -1.69 11.62
CA ASN A 307 6.86 -2.26 11.45
C ASN A 307 7.59 -2.28 12.80
N MET A 308 8.07 -3.45 13.20
CA MET A 308 8.68 -3.63 14.52
C MET A 308 10.13 -4.12 14.43
N GLY A 309 10.77 -3.90 13.28
CA GLY A 309 12.20 -4.15 13.06
C GLY A 309 12.60 -5.62 13.19
N ARG A 310 11.64 -6.53 13.07
CA ARG A 310 11.87 -7.97 13.19
C ARG A 310 11.19 -8.76 12.07
N LEU A 311 11.43 -8.35 10.83
CA LEU A 311 11.45 -9.33 9.75
C LEU A 311 12.76 -10.11 9.87
N ARG A 312 12.73 -11.23 10.59
CA ARG A 312 13.75 -12.24 10.38
C ARG A 312 13.51 -12.80 8.98
N LYS A 313 14.52 -12.64 8.11
CA LYS A 313 14.84 -13.65 7.10
C LYS A 313 14.59 -15.03 7.74
N ASP A 314 13.92 -15.91 7.02
CA ASP A 314 13.79 -17.35 7.34
C ASP A 314 12.56 -17.80 8.14
N ASN A 315 11.36 -17.25 7.90
CA ASN A 315 10.10 -17.86 8.37
C ASN A 315 10.00 -18.07 9.91
N VAL A 316 10.82 -17.39 10.70
CA VAL A 316 10.77 -17.51 12.17
C VAL A 316 9.84 -16.43 12.72
N LEU A 317 8.59 -16.81 12.96
CA LEU A 317 7.67 -16.08 13.84
C LEU A 317 8.38 -15.82 15.17
N LEU A 318 8.55 -14.56 15.53
CA LEU A 318 8.96 -14.23 16.89
C LEU A 318 7.75 -14.39 17.80
N ARG A 319 7.99 -15.04 18.95
CA ARG A 319 7.08 -15.03 20.11
C ARG A 319 6.43 -13.66 20.25
N ASN A 320 5.10 -13.65 20.41
CA ASN A 320 4.31 -12.46 20.77
C ASN A 320 5.01 -11.67 21.89
N ASP A 321 5.74 -10.63 21.50
CA ASP A 321 6.42 -9.73 22.44
C ASP A 321 5.36 -8.81 23.02
N ARG A 322 5.25 -8.69 24.34
CA ARG A 322 4.21 -7.88 24.97
C ARG A 322 4.17 -6.44 24.43
N LYS A 323 5.32 -5.86 24.11
CA LYS A 323 5.41 -4.52 23.51
C LYS A 323 4.78 -4.45 22.11
N HIS A 324 4.94 -5.52 21.34
CA HIS A 324 4.36 -5.68 20.00
C HIS A 324 2.84 -5.67 20.06
N THR A 325 2.28 -6.55 20.89
CA THR A 325 0.83 -6.66 21.08
C THR A 325 0.23 -5.34 21.55
N ILE A 326 0.88 -4.65 22.49
CA ILE A 326 0.43 -3.32 22.95
C ILE A 326 0.38 -2.31 21.81
N ARG A 327 1.41 -2.25 20.95
CA ARG A 327 1.45 -1.30 19.85
C ARG A 327 0.33 -1.54 18.84
N VAL A 328 0.16 -2.79 18.40
CA VAL A 328 -0.91 -3.17 17.47
C VAL A 328 -2.29 -2.85 18.07
N LYS A 329 -2.55 -3.24 19.33
CA LYS A 329 -3.79 -2.87 20.05
C LYS A 329 -3.99 -1.35 20.11
N THR A 330 -2.93 -0.58 20.34
CA THR A 330 -2.99 0.89 20.43
C THR A 330 -3.38 1.51 19.10
N VAL A 331 -2.75 1.07 18.01
CA VAL A 331 -3.07 1.53 16.65
C VAL A 331 -4.52 1.19 16.32
N ARG A 332 -4.93 -0.07 16.56
CA ARG A 332 -6.30 -0.52 16.31
C ARG A 332 -7.35 0.24 17.10
N ARG A 333 -7.12 0.46 18.40
CA ARG A 333 -8.01 1.26 19.24
C ARG A 333 -8.14 2.68 18.69
N SER A 334 -7.01 3.32 18.37
CA SER A 334 -7.05 4.68 17.81
C SER A 334 -7.83 4.78 16.49
N ILE A 335 -7.77 3.73 15.66
CA ILE A 335 -8.55 3.62 14.42
C ILE A 335 -10.04 3.55 14.75
N LEU A 336 -10.45 2.62 15.61
CA LEU A 336 -11.85 2.42 15.97
C LEU A 336 -12.43 3.66 16.64
N ASP A 337 -11.68 4.33 17.52
CA ASP A 337 -12.14 5.56 18.19
C ASP A 337 -12.51 6.69 17.21
N VAL A 338 -11.94 6.70 16.01
CA VAL A 338 -12.15 7.76 15.00
C VAL A 338 -13.05 7.31 13.84
N LEU A 339 -12.89 6.05 13.41
CA LEU A 339 -13.45 5.51 12.18
C LEU A 339 -14.52 4.42 12.41
N GLN A 340 -14.94 4.12 13.64
CA GLN A 340 -15.88 3.02 13.93
C GLN A 340 -17.13 3.06 13.02
N ASN A 341 -17.74 4.22 12.82
CA ASN A 341 -18.95 4.34 12.01
C ASN A 341 -18.70 4.02 10.53
N GLU A 342 -17.64 4.58 9.95
CA GLU A 342 -17.25 4.38 8.56
C GLU A 342 -16.89 2.90 8.30
N LEU A 343 -16.22 2.26 9.27
CA LEU A 343 -15.85 0.85 9.21
C LEU A 343 -17.05 -0.08 9.40
N ALA A 344 -17.98 0.25 10.30
CA ALA A 344 -19.18 -0.54 10.52
C ALA A 344 -20.09 -0.54 9.28
N LYS A 345 -20.12 0.58 8.55
CA LYS A 345 -20.87 0.73 7.29
C LYS A 345 -20.12 0.26 6.04
N ASP A 346 -18.90 -0.26 6.19
CA ASP A 346 -18.02 -0.65 5.08
C ASP A 346 -17.80 0.46 4.03
N GLU A 347 -17.89 1.72 4.43
CA GLU A 347 -17.49 2.87 3.59
C GLU A 347 -15.98 2.87 3.33
N MET A 348 -15.24 2.20 4.22
CA MET A 348 -13.81 1.95 4.13
C MET A 348 -13.48 0.61 4.79
N ARG A 349 -12.46 -0.09 4.29
CA ARG A 349 -11.97 -1.37 4.79
C ARG A 349 -10.54 -1.26 5.28
N ILE A 350 -10.30 -1.71 6.52
CA ILE A 350 -8.98 -1.63 7.14
C ILE A 350 -8.39 -3.01 7.35
N ILE A 351 -7.16 -3.16 6.86
CA ILE A 351 -6.27 -4.25 7.24
C ILE A 351 -5.22 -3.66 8.17
N GLN A 352 -5.24 -4.04 9.45
CA GLN A 352 -4.28 -3.56 10.43
C GLN A 352 -3.72 -4.68 11.28
N ALA A 353 -2.40 -4.83 11.22
CA ALA A 353 -1.63 -5.74 12.06
C ALA A 353 -0.14 -5.34 12.07
N ASP A 354 0.70 -6.27 12.50
CA ASP A 354 2.12 -6.27 12.19
C ASP A 354 2.39 -6.43 10.69
N GLU A 355 3.63 -6.17 10.28
CA GLU A 355 4.06 -6.23 8.89
C GLU A 355 3.79 -7.58 8.19
N TYR A 356 3.92 -8.70 8.88
CA TYR A 356 3.68 -10.01 8.29
C TYR A 356 2.18 -10.24 8.03
N ASN A 357 1.37 -10.04 9.08
CA ASN A 357 -0.07 -10.27 9.01
C ASN A 357 -0.79 -9.23 8.12
N ALA A 358 -0.35 -7.97 8.14
CA ALA A 358 -0.87 -6.95 7.25
C ALA A 358 -0.53 -7.27 5.78
N ARG A 359 0.68 -7.75 5.49
CA ARG A 359 1.05 -8.22 4.15
C ARG A 359 0.14 -9.36 3.71
N ASP A 360 -0.05 -10.37 4.55
CA ASP A 360 -0.92 -11.51 4.22
C ASP A 360 -2.36 -11.07 3.94
N GLY A 361 -2.91 -10.15 4.73
CA GLY A 361 -4.23 -9.56 4.48
C GLY A 361 -4.29 -8.79 3.15
N VAL A 362 -3.25 -8.03 2.81
CA VAL A 362 -3.15 -7.35 1.50
C VAL A 362 -3.15 -8.38 0.36
N LEU A 363 -2.32 -9.43 0.46
CA LEU A 363 -2.26 -10.49 -0.55
C LEU A 363 -3.61 -11.20 -0.73
N HIS A 364 -4.31 -11.46 0.38
CA HIS A 364 -5.64 -12.05 0.35
C HIS A 364 -6.65 -11.14 -0.37
N THR A 365 -6.65 -9.85 -0.05
CA THR A 365 -7.51 -8.83 -0.70
C THR A 365 -7.32 -8.80 -2.21
N PHE A 366 -6.09 -8.93 -2.70
CA PHE A 366 -5.83 -9.04 -4.14
C PHE A 366 -6.40 -10.33 -4.73
N LYS A 367 -6.20 -11.47 -4.06
CA LYS A 367 -6.70 -12.77 -4.54
C LYS A 367 -8.23 -12.81 -4.64
N THR A 368 -8.92 -12.15 -3.72
CA THR A 368 -10.38 -12.10 -3.68
C THR A 368 -10.98 -10.86 -4.33
N CYS A 369 -10.16 -10.03 -4.99
CA CYS A 369 -10.60 -8.76 -5.58
C CYS A 369 -11.37 -7.83 -4.61
N GLY A 370 -11.00 -7.88 -3.32
CA GLY A 370 -11.57 -7.06 -2.26
C GLY A 370 -12.69 -7.74 -1.47
N ASP A 371 -13.10 -8.95 -1.83
CA ASP A 371 -14.08 -9.73 -1.08
C ASP A 371 -13.43 -10.47 0.09
N LEU A 372 -13.58 -9.95 1.30
CA LEU A 372 -13.02 -10.56 2.52
C LEU A 372 -14.00 -11.52 3.21
N GLY A 373 -15.28 -11.54 2.80
CA GLY A 373 -16.39 -12.21 3.48
C GLY A 373 -16.85 -13.52 2.85
N SER A 374 -16.66 -13.71 1.54
CA SER A 374 -17.23 -14.88 0.84
C SER A 374 -16.39 -16.17 0.99
N TYR A 375 -16.46 -16.81 2.14
CA TYR A 375 -15.81 -18.10 2.38
C TYR A 375 -16.71 -19.14 3.07
N VAL A 376 -17.97 -18.79 3.32
CA VAL A 376 -18.92 -19.62 4.06
C VAL A 376 -20.04 -20.09 3.15
N ASP A 377 -20.37 -21.38 3.22
CA ASP A 377 -21.62 -21.89 2.65
C ASP A 377 -22.77 -21.62 3.65
N VAL A 378 -23.62 -20.66 3.30
CA VAL A 378 -24.80 -20.25 4.09
C VAL A 378 -25.71 -21.44 4.43
N LYS A 379 -25.73 -22.50 3.60
CA LYS A 379 -26.52 -23.71 3.86
C LYS A 379 -26.02 -24.47 5.08
N ILE A 380 -24.71 -24.70 5.17
CA ILE A 380 -24.07 -25.38 6.31
C ILE A 380 -24.39 -24.62 7.59
N LEU A 381 -24.32 -23.29 7.52
CA LEU A 381 -24.55 -22.44 8.66
C LEU A 381 -26.01 -22.52 9.16
N LYS A 382 -26.97 -22.41 8.23
CA LYS A 382 -28.40 -22.58 8.52
C LYS A 382 -28.71 -23.97 9.10
N GLU A 383 -28.15 -25.03 8.53
CA GLU A 383 -28.38 -26.40 9.01
C GLU A 383 -27.93 -26.59 10.46
N ASN A 384 -26.79 -26.02 10.84
CA ASN A 384 -26.29 -26.11 12.21
C ASN A 384 -27.13 -25.31 13.22
N ILE A 385 -27.61 -24.12 12.86
CA ILE A 385 -28.56 -23.35 13.71
C ILE A 385 -29.88 -24.13 13.86
N VAL A 386 -30.40 -24.67 12.76
CA VAL A 386 -31.65 -25.47 12.76
C VAL A 386 -31.50 -26.75 13.58
N LYS A 387 -30.35 -27.43 13.54
CA LYS A 387 -30.09 -28.62 14.38
C LYS A 387 -30.15 -28.28 15.87
N ARG A 388 -29.67 -27.11 16.29
CA ARG A 388 -29.59 -26.70 17.69
C ARG A 388 -30.93 -26.23 18.28
N TYR A 389 -31.69 -25.42 17.53
CA TYR A 389 -32.93 -24.79 18.01
C TYR A 389 -34.20 -25.48 17.48
N GLY A 390 -34.08 -26.36 16.48
CA GLY A 390 -35.19 -27.10 15.90
C GLY A 390 -35.76 -26.45 14.64
N LYS A 391 -36.28 -27.31 13.75
CA LYS A 391 -36.93 -26.89 12.51
C LYS A 391 -38.25 -26.17 12.81
N GLY A 392 -38.37 -24.91 12.35
CA GLY A 392 -39.55 -24.08 12.57
C GLY A 392 -39.38 -22.99 13.65
N MET A 393 -38.32 -23.06 14.46
CA MET A 393 -37.95 -21.99 15.41
C MET A 393 -36.94 -21.00 14.83
N VAL A 394 -36.32 -21.34 13.70
CA VAL A 394 -35.25 -20.56 13.06
C VAL A 394 -35.76 -19.98 11.74
N ALA A 395 -35.74 -18.66 11.62
CA ALA A 395 -35.98 -17.95 10.37
C ALA A 395 -34.69 -17.26 9.91
N PHE A 396 -34.34 -17.42 8.63
CA PHE A 396 -33.23 -16.68 8.03
C PHE A 396 -33.75 -15.31 7.63
N VAL A 397 -33.05 -14.25 8.04
CA VAL A 397 -33.33 -12.89 7.62
C VAL A 397 -32.50 -12.64 6.36
N SER A 398 -33.18 -12.37 5.26
CA SER A 398 -32.55 -12.11 3.97
C SER A 398 -31.71 -10.84 3.97
N GLU A 399 -30.77 -10.73 3.03
CA GLU A 399 -29.92 -9.55 2.90
C GLU A 399 -30.75 -8.26 2.67
N ASP A 400 -31.81 -8.34 1.87
CA ASP A 400 -32.72 -7.21 1.62
C ASP A 400 -33.49 -6.79 2.88
N GLU A 401 -33.90 -7.75 3.72
CA GLU A 401 -34.52 -7.45 5.02
C GLU A 401 -33.52 -6.82 6.00
N ILE A 402 -32.27 -7.29 6.03
CA ILE A 402 -31.20 -6.67 6.84
C ILE A 402 -30.98 -5.22 6.39
N ARG A 403 -30.90 -4.97 5.08
CA ARG A 403 -30.77 -3.61 4.54
C ARG A 403 -31.95 -2.73 4.93
N LEU A 404 -33.18 -3.25 4.79
CA LEU A 404 -34.38 -2.54 5.21
C LEU A 404 -34.36 -2.18 6.71
N LEU A 405 -33.88 -3.08 7.57
CA LEU A 405 -33.72 -2.81 9.00
C LEU A 405 -32.70 -1.70 9.25
N VAL A 406 -31.60 -1.64 8.49
CA VAL A 406 -30.61 -0.57 8.58
C VAL A 406 -31.19 0.76 8.08
N ASP A 407 -31.82 0.77 6.92
CA ASP A 407 -32.39 1.98 6.30
C ASP A 407 -33.49 2.62 7.17
N ASN A 408 -34.25 1.80 7.89
CA ASN A 408 -35.28 2.25 8.83
C ASN A 408 -34.72 2.58 10.23
N GLY A 409 -33.41 2.47 10.46
CA GLY A 409 -32.76 2.75 11.75
C GLY A 409 -33.04 1.71 12.84
N HIS A 410 -33.54 0.53 12.46
CA HIS A 410 -33.68 -0.63 13.35
C HIS A 410 -32.37 -1.38 13.55
N LEU A 411 -31.35 -1.16 12.72
CA LEU A 411 -29.98 -1.64 12.94
C LEU A 411 -28.98 -0.52 12.61
N PRO A 412 -27.85 -0.40 13.33
CA PRO A 412 -26.86 0.64 13.08
C PRO A 412 -26.01 0.37 11.83
N CYS A 413 -25.86 -0.90 11.45
CA CYS A 413 -25.08 -1.34 10.30
C CYS A 413 -25.52 -2.73 9.83
N THR A 414 -25.12 -3.12 8.61
CA THR A 414 -25.38 -4.45 8.04
C THR A 414 -24.51 -5.52 8.70
N VAL A 415 -25.02 -6.76 8.73
CA VAL A 415 -24.28 -7.97 9.13
C VAL A 415 -24.23 -8.95 7.98
N ASP A 416 -23.27 -9.87 8.00
CA ASP A 416 -23.08 -10.81 6.89
C ASP A 416 -24.19 -11.87 6.85
N LEU A 417 -24.65 -12.35 8.02
CA LEU A 417 -25.83 -13.21 8.14
C LEU A 417 -26.62 -12.88 9.40
N MET A 418 -27.95 -13.01 9.33
CA MET A 418 -28.81 -12.89 10.50
C MET A 418 -29.87 -13.98 10.55
N TYR A 419 -30.10 -14.52 11.75
CA TYR A 419 -31.14 -15.51 12.02
C TYR A 419 -32.01 -15.04 13.18
N GLU A 420 -33.32 -15.12 13.01
CA GLU A 420 -34.28 -14.98 14.11
C GLU A 420 -34.53 -16.38 14.68
N VAL A 421 -34.40 -16.49 16.01
CA VAL A 421 -34.71 -17.72 16.76
C VAL A 421 -35.83 -17.40 17.75
N THR A 422 -36.90 -18.19 17.68
CA THR A 422 -38.06 -18.08 18.56
C THR A 422 -38.08 -19.24 19.56
N GLU A 423 -37.92 -18.93 20.85
CA GLU A 423 -38.05 -19.91 21.94
C GLU A 423 -39.25 -19.54 22.83
N GLY A 424 -40.40 -20.18 22.60
CA GLY A 424 -41.64 -19.83 23.31
C GLY A 424 -42.17 -18.45 22.89
N THR A 425 -42.22 -17.48 23.81
CA THR A 425 -42.66 -16.10 23.54
C THR A 425 -41.52 -15.12 23.30
N SER A 426 -40.25 -15.53 23.51
CA SER A 426 -39.09 -14.67 23.30
C SER A 426 -38.54 -14.83 21.88
N LYS A 427 -38.10 -13.71 21.32
CA LYS A 427 -37.36 -13.65 20.05
C LYS A 427 -35.92 -13.24 20.35
N LYS A 428 -34.97 -13.98 19.77
CA LYS A 428 -33.54 -13.69 19.85
C LYS A 428 -32.98 -13.63 18.45
N TYR A 429 -32.16 -12.63 18.15
CA TYR A 429 -31.46 -12.53 16.88
C TYR A 429 -30.02 -13.01 17.01
N PHE A 430 -29.56 -13.82 16.07
CA PHE A 430 -28.16 -14.21 15.91
C PHE A 430 -27.59 -13.45 14.72
N ALA A 431 -26.73 -12.48 14.99
CA ALA A 431 -26.04 -11.71 13.98
C ALA A 431 -24.60 -12.21 13.85
N ILE A 432 -24.24 -12.59 12.63
CA ILE A 432 -22.93 -13.15 12.30
C ILE A 432 -22.20 -12.15 11.43
N VAL A 433 -21.00 -11.82 11.88
CA VAL A 433 -20.06 -10.96 11.16
C VAL A 433 -18.87 -11.81 10.78
N TYR A 434 -18.57 -11.88 9.48
CA TYR A 434 -17.39 -12.55 8.97
C TYR A 434 -16.14 -11.79 9.38
N ALA A 435 -15.12 -12.54 9.79
CA ALA A 435 -13.86 -12.00 10.26
C ALA A 435 -12.69 -12.73 9.63
N ARG A 436 -11.62 -11.98 9.42
CA ARG A 436 -10.33 -12.45 8.92
C ARG A 436 -9.25 -11.83 9.77
N LYS A 437 -8.08 -12.48 9.83
CA LYS A 437 -6.93 -11.90 10.52
C LYS A 437 -6.61 -10.51 9.96
N ALA A 438 -6.23 -9.59 10.86
CA ALA A 438 -5.93 -8.19 10.56
C ALA A 438 -7.10 -7.34 10.05
N TRP A 439 -8.29 -7.90 9.74
CA TRP A 439 -9.42 -7.12 9.24
C TRP A 439 -10.15 -6.44 10.40
N VAL A 440 -10.20 -5.09 10.38
CA VAL A 440 -10.70 -4.31 11.52
C VAL A 440 -12.22 -4.07 11.48
N ASN A 441 -12.82 -3.99 10.29
CA ASN A 441 -14.26 -3.70 10.14
C ASN A 441 -15.17 -4.63 10.96
N PRO A 442 -14.92 -5.95 11.05
CA PRO A 442 -15.75 -6.85 11.85
C PRO A 442 -15.85 -6.42 13.31
N HIS A 443 -14.75 -5.91 13.88
CA HIS A 443 -14.73 -5.37 15.24
C HIS A 443 -15.61 -4.11 15.34
N ALA A 444 -15.52 -3.19 14.38
CA ALA A 444 -16.34 -1.98 14.35
C ALA A 444 -17.85 -2.27 14.25
N LYS A 445 -18.23 -3.26 13.42
CA LYS A 445 -19.62 -3.73 13.31
C LYS A 445 -20.14 -4.29 14.62
N VAL A 446 -19.37 -5.21 15.24
CA VAL A 446 -19.75 -5.82 16.52
C VAL A 446 -19.84 -4.78 17.64
N MET A 447 -18.91 -3.82 17.71
CA MET A 447 -18.98 -2.71 18.66
C MET A 447 -20.27 -1.91 18.49
N SER A 448 -20.57 -1.49 17.27
CA SER A 448 -21.75 -0.67 16.96
C SER A 448 -23.07 -1.40 17.26
N LEU A 449 -23.15 -2.69 16.94
CA LEU A 449 -24.31 -3.53 17.24
C LEU A 449 -24.47 -3.78 18.74
N SER A 450 -23.37 -3.97 19.48
CA SER A 450 -23.39 -4.20 20.94
C SER A 450 -23.82 -2.94 21.69
N GLU A 451 -23.35 -1.77 21.26
CA GLU A 451 -23.81 -0.47 21.76
C GLU A 451 -25.29 -0.27 21.51
N TRP A 452 -25.74 -0.44 20.27
CA TRP A 452 -27.15 -0.31 19.89
C TRP A 452 -28.05 -1.29 20.67
N ALA A 453 -27.67 -2.56 20.80
CA ALA A 453 -28.48 -3.56 21.49
C ALA A 453 -28.67 -3.25 22.98
N ARG A 454 -27.61 -2.76 23.62
CA ARG A 454 -27.66 -2.32 25.03
C ARG A 454 -28.52 -1.07 25.21
N GLU A 455 -28.45 -0.12 24.29
CA GLU A 455 -29.26 1.11 24.32
C GLU A 455 -30.75 0.83 24.07
N LYS A 456 -31.06 -0.12 23.18
CA LYS A 456 -32.43 -0.50 22.83
C LYS A 456 -33.01 -1.62 23.69
N ASN A 457 -32.20 -2.22 24.57
CA ASN A 457 -32.54 -3.39 25.37
C ASN A 457 -33.04 -4.58 24.50
N GLU A 458 -32.35 -4.80 23.38
CA GLU A 458 -32.66 -5.81 22.38
C GLU A 458 -31.85 -7.10 22.61
N ALA A 459 -32.49 -8.26 22.41
CA ALA A 459 -31.86 -9.57 22.58
C ALA A 459 -31.15 -10.01 21.29
N ILE A 460 -29.92 -9.52 21.08
CA ILE A 460 -29.06 -9.94 19.96
C ILE A 460 -27.81 -10.67 20.48
N GLN A 461 -27.47 -11.78 19.82
CA GLN A 461 -26.22 -12.51 20.00
C GLN A 461 -25.29 -12.18 18.83
N LEU A 462 -24.12 -11.64 19.15
CA LEU A 462 -23.12 -11.27 18.15
C LEU A 462 -22.04 -12.34 18.05
N LEU A 463 -21.79 -12.80 16.83
CA LEU A 463 -20.86 -13.88 16.48
C LEU A 463 -19.84 -13.36 15.46
N MET A 464 -18.56 -13.41 15.79
CA MET A 464 -17.47 -13.21 14.84
C MET A 464 -17.01 -14.56 14.30
N LEU A 465 -17.22 -14.79 13.00
CA LEU A 465 -16.91 -16.05 12.36
C LEU A 465 -15.58 -15.99 11.60
N PHE A 466 -14.59 -16.75 12.05
CA PHE A 466 -13.30 -16.93 11.41
C PHE A 466 -13.30 -18.16 10.50
N PRO A 467 -12.46 -18.16 9.45
CA PRO A 467 -12.33 -19.28 8.52
C PRO A 467 -11.75 -20.54 9.17
N ASP A 468 -10.80 -20.38 10.08
CA ASP A 468 -10.08 -21.45 10.75
C ASP A 468 -9.51 -20.97 12.10
N GLN A 469 -8.97 -21.92 12.86
CA GLN A 469 -8.37 -21.67 14.17
C GLN A 469 -7.09 -20.84 14.10
N ASP A 470 -6.29 -20.99 13.04
CA ASP A 470 -5.01 -20.28 12.93
C ASP A 470 -5.25 -18.76 12.78
N GLU A 471 -6.17 -18.35 11.91
CA GLU A 471 -6.56 -16.94 11.77
C GLU A 471 -7.16 -16.39 13.07
N LEU A 472 -7.98 -17.18 13.78
CA LEU A 472 -8.53 -16.78 15.07
C LEU A 472 -7.41 -16.57 16.11
N TYR A 473 -6.51 -17.54 16.28
CA TYR A 473 -5.41 -17.47 17.25
C TYR A 473 -4.45 -16.31 16.99
N GLU A 474 -4.19 -15.97 15.72
CA GLU A 474 -3.38 -14.80 15.36
C GLU A 474 -4.08 -13.46 15.68
N GLU A 475 -5.41 -13.44 15.65
CA GLU A 475 -6.21 -12.23 15.88
C GLU A 475 -6.53 -11.99 17.37
N ILE A 476 -6.68 -13.06 18.16
CA ILE A 476 -6.96 -13.06 19.59
C ILE A 476 -6.14 -12.02 20.38
N PRO A 477 -4.80 -11.93 20.22
CA PRO A 477 -3.98 -10.97 20.95
C PRO A 477 -4.30 -9.51 20.62
N TYR A 478 -5.10 -9.22 19.59
CA TYR A 478 -5.42 -7.88 19.15
C TYR A 478 -6.91 -7.54 19.28
N CYS A 479 -7.73 -8.48 19.74
CA CYS A 479 -9.14 -8.28 20.00
C CYS A 479 -9.37 -7.24 21.10
N ILE A 480 -10.41 -6.45 20.93
CA ILE A 480 -10.90 -5.49 21.92
C ILE A 480 -12.18 -6.10 22.49
N ASP A 481 -12.23 -6.26 23.81
CA ASP A 481 -13.30 -6.99 24.49
C ASP A 481 -14.62 -6.18 24.49
N HIS A 482 -15.65 -6.73 23.84
CA HIS A 482 -17.02 -6.20 23.81
C HIS A 482 -18.07 -7.29 24.14
N GLY A 483 -17.68 -8.41 24.75
CA GLY A 483 -18.61 -9.49 25.12
C GLY A 483 -19.15 -10.35 23.96
N GLN A 484 -18.55 -10.25 22.77
CA GLN A 484 -18.86 -11.04 21.58
C GLN A 484 -18.31 -12.48 21.65
N LEU A 485 -18.93 -13.38 20.88
CA LEU A 485 -18.49 -14.76 20.75
C LEU A 485 -17.70 -14.93 19.46
N TYR A 486 -16.59 -15.65 19.56
CA TYR A 486 -15.69 -15.97 18.47
C TYR A 486 -15.88 -17.42 18.09
N ILE A 487 -16.04 -17.70 16.81
CA ILE A 487 -16.29 -19.04 16.31
C ILE A 487 -15.52 -19.26 15.01
N THR A 488 -15.11 -20.50 14.74
CA THR A 488 -14.44 -20.87 13.49
C THR A 488 -15.34 -21.77 12.64
N LEU A 489 -15.11 -21.82 11.33
CA LEU A 489 -15.87 -22.74 10.46
C LEU A 489 -15.60 -24.21 10.79
N SER A 490 -14.40 -24.56 11.25
CA SER A 490 -14.08 -25.93 11.67
C SER A 490 -14.93 -26.33 12.88
N ASP A 491 -15.00 -25.47 13.91
CA ASP A 491 -15.80 -25.73 15.11
C ASP A 491 -17.28 -25.89 14.76
N MET A 492 -17.78 -25.03 13.88
CA MET A 492 -19.15 -25.11 13.39
C MET A 492 -19.48 -26.40 12.65
N LYS A 493 -18.53 -26.93 11.87
CA LYS A 493 -18.76 -28.15 11.08
C LYS A 493 -18.71 -29.41 11.95
N GLU A 494 -17.79 -29.45 12.91
CA GLU A 494 -17.55 -30.64 13.74
C GLU A 494 -18.51 -30.74 14.93
N ALA A 495 -18.74 -29.62 15.63
CA ALA A 495 -19.55 -29.60 16.84
C ALA A 495 -20.97 -29.05 16.62
N GLY A 496 -21.24 -28.40 15.48
CA GLY A 496 -22.39 -27.52 15.30
C GLY A 496 -22.20 -26.17 15.99
N LEU A 497 -23.15 -25.23 15.86
CA LEU A 497 -23.17 -23.97 16.65
C LEU A 497 -23.58 -24.26 18.11
N VAL A 498 -22.77 -25.03 18.82
CA VAL A 498 -23.06 -25.43 20.20
C VAL A 498 -22.24 -24.62 21.20
N PHE A 499 -21.05 -24.17 20.80
CA PHE A 499 -20.19 -23.32 21.61
C PHE A 499 -19.53 -22.21 20.78
N GLY A 500 -19.09 -21.18 21.47
CA GLY A 500 -18.18 -20.16 20.96
C GLY A 500 -17.18 -19.79 22.04
N TRP A 501 -16.07 -19.18 21.62
CA TRP A 501 -15.07 -18.67 22.53
C TRP A 501 -15.46 -17.27 22.97
N LYS A 502 -15.52 -17.03 24.27
CA LYS A 502 -15.70 -15.68 24.83
C LYS A 502 -14.37 -15.20 25.39
N HIS A 503 -13.96 -14.01 24.97
CA HIS A 503 -12.87 -13.30 25.61
C HIS A 503 -13.37 -12.62 26.87
N THR A 504 -12.66 -12.76 27.98
CA THR A 504 -12.94 -12.03 29.21
C THR A 504 -11.68 -11.31 29.68
N VAL A 505 -11.75 -9.98 29.79
CA VAL A 505 -10.67 -9.18 30.36
C VAL A 505 -10.87 -9.08 31.88
N GLY A 506 -10.15 -9.89 32.64
CA GLY A 506 -10.22 -9.94 34.10
C GLY A 506 -9.05 -9.24 34.80
N ARG A 507 -9.16 -9.02 36.13
CA ARG A 507 -8.06 -8.51 36.97
C ARG A 507 -6.80 -9.39 36.94
N ARG A 508 -6.91 -10.66 36.53
CA ARG A 508 -5.80 -11.62 36.41
C ARG A 508 -5.20 -11.72 35.00
N GLY A 509 -5.72 -10.96 34.03
CA GLY A 509 -5.30 -11.00 32.63
C GLY A 509 -6.44 -11.37 31.68
N ASP A 510 -6.09 -11.44 30.40
CA ASP A 510 -6.95 -11.88 29.29
C ASP A 510 -7.18 -13.40 29.43
N ALA A 511 -8.44 -13.83 29.48
CA ALA A 511 -8.83 -15.25 29.52
C ALA A 511 -9.80 -15.59 28.37
N TRP A 512 -9.72 -16.81 27.86
CA TRP A 512 -10.60 -17.34 26.83
C TRP A 512 -11.35 -18.52 27.39
N GLU A 513 -12.67 -18.43 27.38
CA GLU A 513 -13.56 -19.44 27.93
C GLU A 513 -14.45 -19.96 26.81
N GLU A 514 -14.61 -21.28 26.74
CA GLU A 514 -15.62 -21.90 25.89
C GLU A 514 -16.99 -21.67 26.54
N VAL A 515 -17.93 -21.13 25.78
CA VAL A 515 -19.28 -20.78 26.25
C VAL A 515 -20.30 -21.41 25.31
N ALA A 516 -21.30 -22.09 25.90
CA ALA A 516 -22.43 -22.61 25.15
C ALA A 516 -23.29 -21.48 24.57
N LEU A 517 -23.77 -21.68 23.33
CA LEU A 517 -24.54 -20.70 22.54
C LEU A 517 -26.04 -20.65 22.88
#